data_AF-A0A7I8EVY6-F1
#
_entry.id   AF-A0A7I8EVY6-F1
#
_cell.length_a   1.000
_cell.length_b   1.000
_cell.length_c   1.000
_cell.angle_alpha   90.00
_cell.angle_beta   90.00
_cell.angle_gamma   90.00
#
_symmetry.space_group_name_H-M   'P 1'
#
loop_
_entity.id
_entity.type
_entity.pdbx_description
1 polymer ?
#
loop_
_entity_poly.entity_id
_entity_poly.type
_entity_poly.pdbx_seq_one_letter_code
_entity_poly.pdbx_strand_id
1 'polypeptide(L)'
;MERWDDRPFQLLSELSETAIDIKNDGWNVFELESRINLRSKIHEFIDLTNTSTLSTSELRQRLMACHTHYGPPFATQLVHALQNHDEAEREAVTWLLVQLDDPATIPQLFKLMQQPQQARTIRLAAALTLAGMGATQTITQASKPRLYALS
;
A
#
# COMPACT_ATOMS: atom_id res chain seq x y z
N MET A 1 0.10 23.96 -68.20
CA MET A 1 0.82 24.94 -67.35
C MET A 1 -0.24 25.70 -66.58
N GLU A 2 -0.72 25.07 -65.52
CA GLU A 2 -1.89 25.53 -64.75
C GLU A 2 -1.43 26.18 -63.44
N ARG A 3 -2.09 27.31 -63.15
CA ARG A 3 -1.93 28.19 -62.01
C ARG A 3 -2.17 27.42 -60.71
N TRP A 4 -1.18 27.41 -59.83
CA TRP A 4 -1.37 27.03 -58.43
C TRP A 4 -1.88 28.27 -57.69
N ASP A 5 -3.19 28.46 -57.74
CA ASP A 5 -3.93 29.42 -56.93
C ASP A 5 -3.87 29.01 -55.45
N ASP A 6 -3.50 29.98 -54.62
CA ASP A 6 -3.70 30.09 -53.19
C ASP A 6 -4.94 29.34 -52.66
N ARG A 7 -4.71 28.34 -51.80
CA ARG A 7 -5.66 27.98 -50.74
C ARG A 7 -4.96 27.88 -49.40
N PRO A 8 -5.48 28.54 -48.35
CA PRO A 8 -4.81 28.69 -47.07
C PRO A 8 -4.84 27.38 -46.27
N PHE A 9 -3.90 27.30 -45.33
CA PHE A 9 -3.54 26.19 -44.44
C PHE A 9 -4.68 25.67 -43.53
N GLN A 10 -5.78 25.17 -44.10
CA GLN A 10 -6.92 24.63 -43.35
C GLN A 10 -6.84 23.11 -43.08
N LEU A 11 -5.79 22.40 -43.52
CA LEU A 11 -5.65 20.94 -43.35
C LEU A 11 -4.84 20.51 -42.11
N LEU A 12 -4.24 21.45 -41.36
CA LEU A 12 -3.56 21.14 -40.09
C LEU A 12 -4.49 21.14 -38.87
N SER A 13 -5.75 21.59 -39.02
CA SER A 13 -6.74 21.61 -37.94
C SER A 13 -7.45 20.27 -37.72
N GLU A 14 -7.47 19.36 -38.70
CA GLU A 14 -8.13 18.04 -38.58
C GLU A 14 -7.18 16.91 -38.16
N LEU A 15 -5.87 17.16 -38.08
CA LEU A 15 -4.93 16.24 -37.43
C LEU A 15 -4.74 16.56 -35.94
N SER A 16 -5.78 17.14 -35.33
CA SER A 16 -5.87 17.46 -33.90
C SER A 16 -6.58 16.40 -33.06
N GLU A 17 -6.98 15.25 -33.63
CA GLU A 17 -7.80 14.26 -32.88
C GLU A 17 -7.17 12.88 -32.64
N THR A 18 -5.94 12.61 -33.08
CA THR A 18 -5.22 11.36 -32.71
C THR A 18 -3.80 11.62 -32.21
N ALA A 19 -3.51 12.86 -31.83
CA ALA A 19 -2.37 13.15 -30.98
C ALA A 19 -2.72 12.66 -29.57
N ILE A 20 -2.32 11.42 -29.31
CA ILE A 20 -2.29 10.76 -28.01
C ILE A 20 -2.07 11.82 -26.93
N ASP A 21 -3.04 11.92 -26.03
CA ASP A 21 -3.05 12.75 -24.84
C ASP A 21 -1.91 12.31 -23.90
N ILE A 22 -0.66 12.59 -24.27
CA ILE A 22 0.52 12.47 -23.40
C ILE A 22 0.55 13.71 -22.50
N LYS A 23 -0.59 14.04 -21.91
CA LYS A 23 -0.77 15.17 -21.00
C LYS A 23 -1.42 14.71 -19.70
N ASN A 24 -0.91 13.61 -19.11
CA ASN A 24 -1.12 13.39 -17.69
C ASN A 24 -0.11 12.46 -16.98
N ASP A 25 1.15 12.33 -17.44
CA ASP A 25 2.18 11.60 -16.69
C ASP A 25 3.18 12.56 -16.01
N GLY A 26 2.64 13.61 -15.38
CA GLY A 26 3.34 14.37 -14.34
C GLY A 26 3.51 13.58 -13.02
N TRP A 27 3.27 12.26 -13.05
CA TRP A 27 3.27 11.35 -11.91
C TRP A 27 4.43 10.36 -11.98
N ASN A 28 5.72 10.77 -12.06
CA ASN A 28 6.72 9.71 -12.27
C ASN A 28 8.15 9.84 -11.69
N VAL A 29 8.56 10.94 -11.07
CA VAL A 29 9.92 10.99 -10.48
C VAL A 29 9.85 11.19 -8.97
N PHE A 30 9.29 12.29 -8.49
CA PHE A 30 9.30 12.60 -7.06
C PHE A 30 8.45 11.62 -6.21
N GLU A 31 7.30 11.21 -6.73
CA GLU A 31 6.46 10.21 -6.07
C GLU A 31 7.06 8.79 -6.19
N LEU A 32 7.76 8.50 -7.29
CA LEU A 32 8.47 7.24 -7.46
C LEU A 32 9.67 7.14 -6.52
N GLU A 33 10.46 8.21 -6.38
CA GLU A 33 11.56 8.29 -5.43
C GLU A 33 11.04 8.14 -3.99
N SER A 34 9.90 8.76 -3.68
CA SER A 34 9.23 8.57 -2.39
C SER A 34 8.81 7.11 -2.16
N ARG A 35 8.30 6.42 -3.18
CA ARG A 35 7.90 5.00 -3.11
C ARG A 35 9.10 4.04 -3.03
N ILE A 36 10.16 4.29 -3.79
CA ILE A 36 11.40 3.51 -3.76
C ILE A 36 12.07 3.65 -2.40
N ASN A 37 12.14 4.89 -1.88
CA ASN A 37 12.68 5.17 -0.55
C ASN A 37 11.82 4.52 0.55
N LEU A 38 10.49 4.55 0.42
CA LEU A 38 9.58 3.88 1.35
C LEU A 38 9.82 2.37 1.40
N ARG A 39 9.88 1.69 0.25
CA ARG A 39 10.15 0.25 0.19
C ARG A 39 11.52 -0.09 0.76
N SER A 40 12.55 0.68 0.43
CA SER A 40 13.89 0.50 0.99
C SER A 40 13.91 0.69 2.50
N LYS A 41 13.16 1.66 3.04
CA LYS A 41 13.04 1.87 4.49
C LYS A 41 12.32 0.73 5.17
N ILE A 42 11.27 0.17 4.58
CA ILE A 42 10.60 -1.02 5.11
C ILE A 42 11.57 -2.20 5.21
N HIS A 43 12.33 -2.46 4.13
CA HIS A 43 13.34 -3.52 4.14
C HIS A 43 14.44 -3.24 5.18
N GLU A 44 14.90 -1.99 5.32
CA GLU A 44 15.84 -1.60 6.39
C GLU A 44 15.26 -1.88 7.78
N PHE A 45 13.99 -1.60 8.04
CA PHE A 45 13.36 -1.93 9.32
C PHE A 45 13.26 -3.43 9.56
N ILE A 46 12.92 -4.21 8.53
CA ILE A 46 12.86 -5.67 8.59
C ILE A 46 14.26 -6.24 8.90
N ASP A 47 15.28 -5.75 8.21
CA ASP A 47 16.67 -6.11 8.48
C ASP A 47 17.06 -5.70 9.90
N LEU A 48 16.73 -4.50 10.37
CA LEU A 48 17.03 -4.04 11.72
C LEU A 48 16.38 -4.93 12.79
N THR A 49 15.13 -5.35 12.58
CA THR A 49 14.46 -6.29 13.51
C THR A 49 15.10 -7.66 13.55
N ASN A 50 15.67 -8.12 12.43
CA ASN A 50 16.29 -9.45 12.30
C ASN A 50 17.77 -9.46 12.71
N THR A 51 18.48 -8.36 12.46
CA THR A 51 19.96 -8.32 12.52
C THR A 51 20.51 -7.68 13.79
N SER A 52 19.83 -6.74 14.48
CA SER A 52 20.59 -5.93 15.46
C SER A 52 19.80 -5.15 16.52
N THR A 53 20.16 -5.44 17.79
CA THR A 53 20.70 -4.56 18.87
C THR A 53 20.07 -3.20 19.22
N LEU A 54 19.10 -2.68 18.46
CA LEU A 54 18.41 -1.43 18.77
C LEU A 54 17.35 -1.66 19.84
N SER A 55 17.17 -0.72 20.76
CA SER A 55 16.12 -0.84 21.77
C SER A 55 14.74 -0.83 21.10
N THR A 56 13.83 -1.67 21.58
CA THR A 56 12.43 -1.74 21.11
C THR A 56 11.76 -0.36 21.06
N SER A 57 12.11 0.53 21.99
CA SER A 57 11.61 1.90 22.03
C SER A 57 12.11 2.76 20.86
N GLU A 58 13.37 2.61 20.46
CA GLU A 58 13.99 3.40 19.40
C GLU A 58 13.44 2.98 18.02
N LEU A 59 13.24 1.68 17.81
CA LEU A 59 12.58 1.16 16.61
C LEU A 59 11.18 1.74 16.47
N ARG A 60 10.41 1.73 17.56
CA ARG A 60 9.06 2.32 17.58
C ARG A 60 9.09 3.81 17.27
N GLN A 61 10.01 4.58 17.85
CA GLN A 61 10.13 6.01 17.57
C GLN A 61 10.45 6.30 16.10
N ARG A 62 11.40 5.55 15.52
CA ARG A 62 11.75 5.69 14.10
C ARG A 62 10.60 5.29 13.18
N LEU A 63 9.89 4.22 13.51
CA LEU A 63 8.72 3.77 12.77
C LEU A 63 7.62 4.85 12.77
N MET A 64 7.33 5.43 13.94
CA MET A 64 6.37 6.52 14.07
C MET A 64 6.80 7.76 13.27
N ALA A 65 8.09 8.12 13.31
CA ALA A 65 8.62 9.21 12.50
C ALA A 65 8.44 8.96 10.99
N CYS A 66 8.76 7.74 10.52
CA CYS A 66 8.52 7.37 9.12
C CYS A 66 7.03 7.40 8.76
N HIS A 67 6.15 6.91 9.63
CA HIS A 67 4.71 6.99 9.41
C HIS A 67 4.22 8.44 9.32
N THR A 68 4.72 9.36 10.16
CA THR A 68 4.37 10.79 10.04
C THR A 68 4.91 11.44 8.78
N HIS A 69 6.05 10.98 8.27
CA HIS A 69 6.70 11.54 7.09
C HIS A 69 6.06 11.07 5.78
N TYR A 70 5.77 9.78 5.67
CA TYR A 70 5.19 9.17 4.46
C TYR A 70 3.66 9.09 4.50
N GLY A 71 3.06 9.12 5.68
CA GLY A 71 1.61 9.09 5.88
C GLY A 71 0.96 7.71 5.70
N PRO A 72 -0.33 7.67 5.32
CA PRO A 72 -1.10 6.46 5.08
C PRO A 72 -0.47 5.42 4.13
N PRO A 73 0.26 5.78 3.04
CA PRO A 73 0.85 4.77 2.17
C PRO A 73 1.94 3.93 2.84
N PHE A 74 2.53 4.39 3.94
CA PHE A 74 3.51 3.61 4.71
C PHE A 74 2.89 2.34 5.30
N ALA A 75 1.71 2.48 5.90
CA ALA A 75 1.01 1.39 6.55
C ALA A 75 0.51 0.36 5.52
N THR A 76 0.01 0.82 4.38
CA THR A 76 -0.44 -0.06 3.30
C THR A 76 0.72 -0.83 2.65
N GLN A 77 1.88 -0.20 2.50
CA GLN A 77 3.08 -0.86 1.99
C GLN A 77 3.63 -1.90 2.96
N LEU A 78 3.56 -1.66 4.28
CA LEU A 78 3.89 -2.69 5.28
C LEU A 78 2.97 -3.92 5.16
N VAL A 79 1.67 -3.71 4.93
CA VAL A 79 0.73 -4.81 4.66
C VAL A 79 1.09 -5.56 3.38
N HIS A 80 1.59 -4.87 2.35
CA HIS A 80 2.09 -5.53 1.14
C HIS A 80 3.37 -6.35 1.38
N ALA A 81 4.27 -5.87 2.24
CA ALA A 81 5.49 -6.60 2.61
C ALA A 81 5.19 -7.94 3.31
N LEU A 82 4.02 -8.07 3.98
CA LEU A 82 3.58 -9.32 4.61
C LEU A 82 3.36 -10.46 3.59
N GLN A 83 3.19 -10.12 2.31
CA GLN A 83 3.04 -11.10 1.22
C GLN A 83 4.38 -11.67 0.72
N ASN A 84 5.52 -11.18 1.22
CA ASN A 84 6.82 -11.75 0.90
C ASN A 84 6.94 -13.21 1.40
N HIS A 85 7.79 -13.98 0.72
CA HIS A 85 7.94 -15.41 0.96
C HIS A 85 8.71 -15.73 2.25
N ASP A 86 9.65 -14.87 2.66
CA ASP A 86 10.51 -15.11 3.82
C ASP A 86 9.75 -15.06 5.15
N GLU A 87 9.98 -16.08 5.98
CA GLU A 87 9.29 -16.24 7.26
C GLU A 87 9.74 -15.25 8.31
N ALA A 88 11.06 -15.03 8.43
CA ALA A 88 11.62 -14.03 9.35
C ALA A 88 11.16 -12.61 9.00
N GLU A 89 11.13 -12.26 7.70
CA GLU A 89 10.61 -10.96 7.26
C GLU A 89 9.14 -10.78 7.63
N ARG A 90 8.33 -11.82 7.45
CA ARG A 90 6.90 -11.77 7.75
C ARG A 90 6.63 -11.60 9.25
N GLU A 91 7.39 -12.26 10.11
CA GLU A 91 7.29 -12.08 11.56
C GLU A 91 7.68 -10.66 11.98
N ALA A 92 8.78 -10.14 11.43
CA ALA A 92 9.21 -8.76 11.60
C ALA A 92 8.11 -7.76 11.19
N VAL A 93 7.56 -7.92 9.98
CA VAL A 93 6.47 -7.06 9.47
C VAL A 93 5.23 -7.15 10.36
N THR A 94 4.86 -8.34 10.82
CA THR A 94 3.74 -8.56 11.74
C THR A 94 3.96 -7.76 13.03
N TRP A 95 5.16 -7.82 13.59
CA TRP A 95 5.51 -7.07 14.79
C TRP A 95 5.48 -5.56 14.57
N LEU A 96 6.06 -5.06 13.47
CA LEU A 96 6.07 -3.64 13.11
C LEU A 96 4.65 -3.08 12.92
N LEU A 97 3.77 -3.85 12.28
CA LEU A 97 2.36 -3.47 12.11
C LEU A 97 1.64 -3.34 13.45
N VAL A 98 1.83 -4.29 14.37
CA VAL A 98 1.24 -4.22 15.72
C VAL A 98 1.77 -3.01 16.51
N GLN A 99 3.04 -2.64 16.34
CA GLN A 99 3.58 -1.44 16.97
C GLN A 99 3.05 -0.14 16.37
N LEU A 100 2.77 -0.14 15.07
CA LEU A 100 2.19 1.00 14.37
C LEU A 100 0.74 1.25 14.80
N ASP A 101 -0.04 0.18 14.99
CA ASP A 101 -1.45 0.20 15.40
C ASP A 101 -2.33 1.15 14.56
N ASP A 102 -2.09 1.17 13.24
CA ASP A 102 -2.83 2.04 12.32
C ASP A 102 -4.15 1.37 11.88
N PRO A 103 -5.32 1.95 12.20
CA PRO A 103 -6.63 1.41 11.84
C PRO A 103 -6.86 1.34 10.32
N ALA A 104 -6.12 2.11 9.51
CA ALA A 104 -6.21 2.06 8.05
C ALA A 104 -5.80 0.70 7.47
N THR A 105 -5.01 -0.09 8.21
CA THR A 105 -4.51 -1.41 7.77
C THR A 105 -5.52 -2.53 7.96
N ILE A 106 -6.48 -2.38 8.89
CA ILE A 106 -7.50 -3.38 9.24
C ILE A 106 -8.23 -3.96 8.02
N PRO A 107 -8.83 -3.14 7.11
CA PRO A 107 -9.55 -3.69 5.96
C PRO A 107 -8.65 -4.47 5.00
N GLN A 108 -7.38 -4.06 4.85
CA GLN A 108 -6.44 -4.75 3.99
C GLN A 108 -6.01 -6.10 4.60
N LEU A 109 -5.68 -6.13 5.90
CA LEU A 109 -5.34 -7.36 6.62
C LEU A 109 -6.50 -8.35 6.62
N PHE A 110 -7.74 -7.87 6.78
CA PHE A 110 -8.93 -8.72 6.70
C PHE A 110 -9.10 -9.35 5.30
N LYS A 111 -8.88 -8.57 4.24
CA LYS A 111 -8.89 -9.06 2.87
C LYS A 111 -7.82 -10.13 2.65
N LEU A 112 -6.61 -9.95 3.17
CA LEU A 112 -5.54 -10.95 3.09
C LEU A 112 -5.92 -12.26 3.80
N MET A 113 -6.47 -12.16 5.02
CA MET A 113 -6.91 -13.32 5.80
C MET A 113 -7.99 -14.14 5.08
N GLN A 114 -8.92 -13.49 4.39
CA GLN A 114 -10.03 -14.12 3.68
C GLN A 114 -9.65 -14.71 2.32
N GLN A 115 -8.53 -14.32 1.71
CA GLN A 115 -8.15 -14.82 0.39
C GLN A 115 -7.65 -16.27 0.46
N PRO A 116 -8.38 -17.24 -0.11
CA PRO A 116 -8.02 -18.66 -0.02
C PRO A 116 -6.80 -19.02 -0.88
N GLN A 117 -6.48 -18.19 -1.88
CA GLN A 117 -5.31 -18.37 -2.75
C GLN A 117 -3.99 -18.02 -2.06
N GLN A 118 -4.03 -17.31 -0.94
CA GLN A 118 -2.82 -16.96 -0.21
C GLN A 118 -2.33 -18.11 0.66
N ALA A 119 -1.01 -18.18 0.85
CA ALA A 119 -0.38 -19.17 1.70
C ALA A 119 -0.97 -19.13 3.12
N ARG A 120 -1.11 -20.31 3.73
CA ARG A 120 -1.65 -20.44 5.10
C ARG A 120 -0.88 -19.58 6.10
N THR A 121 0.43 -19.46 5.94
CA THR A 121 1.32 -18.64 6.78
C THR A 121 1.00 -17.15 6.69
N ILE A 122 0.77 -16.62 5.49
CA ILE A 122 0.38 -15.21 5.25
C ILE A 122 -0.96 -14.91 5.93
N ARG A 123 -1.94 -15.81 5.79
CA ARG A 123 -3.26 -15.68 6.42
C ARG A 123 -3.17 -15.70 7.95
N LEU A 124 -2.28 -16.53 8.51
CA LEU A 124 -2.04 -16.63 9.95
C LEU A 124 -1.40 -15.33 10.46
N ALA A 125 -0.37 -14.82 9.78
CA ALA A 125 0.26 -13.54 10.13
C ALA A 125 -0.74 -12.36 10.09
N ALA A 126 -1.61 -12.31 9.07
CA ALA A 126 -2.69 -11.32 9.00
C ALA A 126 -3.69 -11.45 10.17
N ALA A 127 -4.01 -12.67 10.60
CA ALA A 127 -4.87 -12.89 11.77
C ALA A 127 -4.18 -12.49 13.09
N LEU A 128 -2.88 -12.78 13.24
CA LEU A 128 -2.09 -12.41 14.42
C LEU A 128 -1.92 -10.90 14.54
N THR A 129 -1.64 -10.20 13.45
CA THR A 129 -1.57 -8.73 13.43
C THR A 129 -2.88 -8.11 13.88
N LEU A 130 -4.02 -8.55 13.31
CA LEU A 130 -5.35 -8.09 13.72
C LEU A 130 -5.66 -8.37 15.19
N ALA A 131 -5.24 -9.53 15.71
CA ALA A 131 -5.39 -9.86 17.13
C ALA A 131 -4.51 -8.96 18.01
N GLY A 132 -3.26 -8.72 17.61
CA GLY A 132 -2.29 -7.88 18.32
C GLY A 132 -2.68 -6.40 18.37
N MET A 133 -3.30 -5.88 17.31
CA MET A 133 -3.88 -4.52 17.26
C MET A 133 -5.18 -4.39 18.07
N GLY A 134 -5.69 -5.46 18.67
CA GLY A 134 -6.99 -5.43 19.35
C GLY A 134 -8.19 -5.19 18.41
N ALA A 135 -7.98 -5.23 17.09
CA ALA A 135 -9.01 -5.02 16.06
C ALA A 135 -10.08 -6.12 16.04
N THR A 136 -10.00 -7.12 16.92
CA THR A 136 -11.03 -8.14 17.14
C THR A 136 -12.42 -7.56 17.39
N GLN A 137 -12.52 -6.37 18.01
CA GLN A 137 -13.81 -5.73 18.32
C GLN A 137 -14.57 -5.22 17.08
N THR A 138 -13.88 -4.81 16.01
CA THR A 138 -14.54 -4.29 14.79
C THR A 138 -15.12 -5.41 13.93
N ILE A 139 -14.50 -6.60 13.96
CA ILE A 139 -14.96 -7.79 13.24
C ILE A 139 -16.26 -8.32 13.87
N THR A 140 -16.40 -8.26 15.20
CA THR A 140 -17.65 -8.60 15.90
C THR A 140 -18.81 -7.68 15.52
N GLN A 141 -18.53 -6.40 15.20
CA GLN A 141 -19.56 -5.45 14.78
C GLN A 141 -19.95 -5.61 13.30
N ALA A 142 -19.01 -5.92 12.41
CA ALA A 142 -19.29 -6.15 10.99
C ALA A 142 -20.02 -7.48 10.72
N SER A 143 -19.81 -8.50 11.57
CA SER A 143 -20.44 -9.82 11.45
C SER A 143 -21.81 -9.93 12.14
N LYS A 144 -22.46 -8.83 12.55
CA LYS A 144 -23.90 -8.88 12.81
C LYS A 144 -24.62 -8.87 11.47
N PRO A 145 -25.10 -10.02 10.93
CA PRO A 145 -26.10 -9.95 9.89
C PRO A 145 -27.22 -9.06 10.43
N ARG A 146 -27.61 -8.04 9.67
CA ARG A 146 -28.85 -7.31 9.92
C ARG A 146 -29.98 -8.32 9.70
N LEU A 147 -30.21 -9.19 10.69
CA LEU A 147 -31.43 -9.96 10.85
C LEU A 147 -32.50 -8.96 11.28
N TYR A 148 -32.92 -8.12 10.36
CA TYR A 148 -34.07 -7.26 10.54
C TYR A 148 -35.02 -7.46 9.37
N ALA A 149 -36.19 -7.98 9.73
CA ALA A 149 -37.47 -8.02 9.03
C ALA A 149 -37.63 -9.01 7.86
N LEU A 150 -37.75 -10.29 8.21
CA LEU A 150 -38.87 -11.10 7.73
C LEU A 150 -40.02 -10.90 8.72
N SER A 151 -40.93 -9.97 8.45
CA SER A 151 -42.32 -9.94 8.93
C SER A 151 -43.07 -8.88 8.12
#